data_AF-A0A0W0ZLT2-F1
#
_entry.id   AF-A0A0W0ZLT2-F1
#
_cell.length_a   1.000
_cell.length_b   1.000
_cell.length_c   1.000
_cell.angle_alpha   90.00
_cell.angle_beta   90.00
_cell.angle_gamma   90.00
#
_symmetry.space_group_name_H-M   'P 1'
#
loop_
_entity.id
_entity.type
_entity.pdbx_description
1 polymer ?
#
loop_
_entity_poly.entity_id
_entity_poly.type
_entity_poly.pdbx_seq_one_letter_code
_entity_poly.pdbx_strand_id
1 'polypeptide(L)'
;MMSRFPNKTPYELRQYFKKLSLDQLIEQNHFYGLHFENLEDQIDKCNQTLVAESKHRHTLQEQKNNHDLTYDSVVLSEQEFRLSLESLNDITDPSERFLARKSIGVSPMEVYNQESLCFITPIHQSDLMIEHLTKSLGDLTKKKSGAISELKILNSIIREKEQLISVPQIVQGYSK
;
A
#
# COMPACT_ATOMS: atom_id res chain seq x y z
N MET A 1 -0.09 -15.46 0.98
CA MET A 1 0.17 -16.64 1.84
C MET A 1 1.20 -16.27 2.90
N MET A 2 1.10 -16.82 4.12
CA MET A 2 2.09 -16.61 5.20
C MET A 2 3.36 -17.45 4.93
N SER A 3 4.48 -17.15 5.61
CA SER A 3 5.62 -18.09 5.69
C SER A 3 5.08 -19.46 6.13
N ARG A 4 5.62 -20.55 5.58
CA ARG A 4 5.05 -21.89 5.77
C ARG A 4 5.18 -22.36 7.23
N PHE A 5 6.12 -21.77 7.98
CA PHE A 5 6.38 -22.07 9.38
C PHE A 5 6.54 -20.78 10.21
N PRO A 6 5.46 -19.99 10.37
CA PRO A 6 5.55 -18.62 10.89
C PRO A 6 5.96 -18.55 12.37
N ASN A 7 5.83 -19.67 13.11
CA ASN A 7 6.08 -19.75 14.55
C ASN A 7 7.22 -20.72 14.91
N LYS A 8 7.97 -21.24 13.93
CA LYS A 8 9.06 -22.18 14.22
C LYS A 8 10.39 -21.45 14.29
N THR A 9 11.14 -21.70 15.35
CA THR A 9 12.54 -21.31 15.42
C THR A 9 13.37 -22.05 14.36
N PRO A 10 14.53 -21.50 13.94
CA PRO A 10 15.43 -22.19 13.02
C PRO A 10 15.82 -23.61 13.48
N TYR A 11 15.93 -23.80 14.80
CA TYR A 11 16.22 -25.11 15.39
C TYR A 11 15.08 -26.11 15.19
N GLU A 12 13.84 -25.71 15.48
CA GLU A 12 12.65 -26.57 15.31
C GLU A 12 12.40 -26.92 13.84
N LEU A 13 12.63 -25.96 12.94
CA LEU A 13 12.61 -26.17 11.49
C LEU A 13 13.65 -27.20 11.06
N ARG A 14 14.87 -27.10 11.58
CA ARG A 14 15.94 -28.06 11.29
C ARG A 14 15.57 -29.47 11.77
N GLN A 15 15.04 -29.59 12.99
CA GLN A 15 14.58 -30.88 13.54
C GLN A 15 13.42 -31.46 12.72
N TYR A 16 12.49 -30.62 12.28
CA TYR A 16 11.37 -31.03 11.43
C TYR A 16 11.85 -31.59 10.09
N PHE A 17 12.68 -30.84 9.36
CA PHE A 17 13.20 -31.26 8.07
C PHE A 17 14.10 -32.51 8.16
N LYS A 18 14.86 -32.70 9.25
CA LYS A 18 15.65 -33.92 9.46
C LYS A 18 14.81 -35.19 9.51
N LYS A 19 13.56 -35.10 9.99
CA LYS A 19 12.63 -36.25 10.07
C LYS A 19 12.03 -36.65 8.72
N LEU A 20 12.08 -35.77 7.71
CA LEU A 20 11.50 -36.05 6.39
C LEU A 20 12.45 -36.88 5.52
N SER A 21 11.90 -37.63 4.57
CA SER A 21 12.67 -38.31 3.52
C SER A 21 13.24 -37.32 2.50
N LEU A 22 14.23 -37.75 1.71
CA LEU A 22 14.85 -36.90 0.70
C LEU A 22 13.82 -36.44 -0.35
N ASP A 23 12.96 -37.35 -0.83
CA ASP A 23 11.91 -37.02 -1.80
C ASP A 23 10.93 -35.96 -1.26
N GLN A 24 10.52 -36.10 0.02
CA GLN A 24 9.68 -35.11 0.68
C GLN A 24 10.38 -33.75 0.82
N LEU A 25 11.70 -33.71 1.03
CA LEU A 25 12.45 -32.44 1.11
C LEU A 25 12.57 -31.77 -0.26
N ILE A 26 12.77 -32.55 -1.33
CA ILE A 26 12.80 -32.06 -2.71
C ILE A 26 11.43 -31.50 -3.10
N GLU A 27 10.35 -32.21 -2.77
CA GLU A 27 8.99 -31.74 -3.00
C GLU A 27 8.74 -30.40 -2.27
N GLN A 28 9.12 -30.31 -1.00
CA GLN A 28 9.05 -29.06 -0.24
C GLN A 28 9.83 -27.92 -0.89
N ASN A 29 11.00 -28.20 -1.48
CA ASN A 29 11.81 -27.23 -2.19
C ASN A 29 11.10 -26.66 -3.42
N HIS A 30 10.48 -27.53 -4.23
CA HIS A 30 9.67 -27.10 -5.38
C HIS A 30 8.51 -26.17 -4.97
N PHE A 31 7.85 -26.44 -3.85
CA PHE A 31 6.80 -25.57 -3.34
C PHE A 31 7.30 -24.16 -2.96
N TYR A 32 8.55 -24.01 -2.53
CA TYR A 32 9.12 -22.69 -2.25
C TYR A 32 9.25 -21.84 -3.52
N GLY A 33 9.46 -22.44 -4.69
CA GLY A 33 9.51 -21.72 -5.98
C GLY A 33 8.22 -20.93 -6.25
N LEU A 34 7.08 -21.64 -6.30
CA LEU A 34 5.74 -21.06 -6.46
C LEU A 34 5.41 -20.02 -5.38
N HIS A 35 5.88 -20.25 -4.15
CA HIS A 35 5.67 -19.32 -3.05
C HIS A 35 6.44 -18.01 -3.25
N PHE A 36 7.68 -18.06 -3.76
CA PHE A 36 8.46 -16.85 -4.07
C PHE A 36 7.88 -16.07 -5.23
N GLU A 37 7.47 -16.74 -6.31
CA GLU A 37 6.79 -16.11 -7.45
C GLU A 37 5.55 -15.32 -6.97
N ASN A 38 4.69 -15.95 -6.17
CA ASN A 38 3.51 -15.28 -5.62
C ASN A 38 3.85 -14.11 -4.68
N LEU A 39 4.94 -14.21 -3.90
CA LEU A 39 5.39 -13.09 -3.07
C LEU A 39 5.93 -11.94 -3.91
N GLU A 40 6.66 -12.23 -4.98
CA GLU A 40 7.17 -11.22 -5.91
C GLU A 40 6.02 -10.53 -6.64
N ASP A 41 5.06 -11.27 -7.16
CA ASP A 41 3.85 -10.71 -7.78
C ASP A 41 3.08 -9.79 -6.82
N GLN A 42 2.94 -10.19 -5.55
CA GLN A 42 2.29 -9.35 -4.54
C GLN A 42 3.09 -8.09 -4.23
N ILE A 43 4.42 -8.19 -4.14
CA ILE A 43 5.30 -7.03 -3.91
C ILE A 43 5.22 -6.07 -5.09
N ASP A 44 5.28 -6.58 -6.32
CA ASP A 44 5.22 -5.78 -7.54
C ASP A 44 3.88 -5.08 -7.68
N LYS A 45 2.78 -5.78 -7.45
CA LYS A 45 1.43 -5.18 -7.43
C LYS A 45 1.32 -4.09 -6.35
N CYS A 46 1.85 -4.35 -5.15
CA CYS A 46 1.85 -3.37 -4.07
C CYS A 46 2.67 -2.12 -4.43
N ASN A 47 3.85 -2.29 -5.03
CA ASN A 47 4.69 -1.21 -5.53
C ASN A 47 4.01 -0.39 -6.62
N GLN A 48 3.41 -1.04 -7.61
CA GLN A 48 2.67 -0.36 -8.68
C GLN A 48 1.52 0.47 -8.11
N THR A 49 0.76 -0.10 -7.17
CA THR A 49 -0.34 0.60 -6.50
C THR A 49 0.19 1.78 -5.69
N LEU A 50 1.31 1.61 -4.96
CA LEU A 50 1.93 2.68 -4.17
C LEU A 50 2.40 3.85 -5.04
N VAL A 51 3.01 3.55 -6.20
CA VAL A 51 3.43 4.57 -7.16
C VAL A 51 2.23 5.32 -7.74
N ALA A 52 1.18 4.59 -8.12
CA ALA A 52 -0.05 5.18 -8.65
C ALA A 52 -0.72 6.10 -7.62
N GLU A 53 -0.85 5.64 -6.36
CA GLU A 53 -1.46 6.41 -5.29
C GLU A 53 -0.62 7.63 -4.90
N SER A 54 0.71 7.49 -4.87
CA SER A 54 1.63 8.61 -4.62
C SER A 54 1.53 9.68 -5.70
N LYS A 55 1.38 9.27 -6.96
CA LYS A 55 1.15 10.19 -8.08
C LYS A 55 -0.20 10.88 -7.94
N HIS A 56 -1.27 10.14 -7.63
CA HIS A 56 -2.61 10.69 -7.43
C HIS A 56 -2.62 11.75 -6.32
N ARG A 57 -2.01 11.43 -5.17
CA ARG A 57 -1.82 12.37 -4.06
C ARG A 57 -1.08 13.64 -4.49
N HIS A 58 -0.01 13.51 -5.26
CA HIS A 58 0.75 14.66 -5.71
C HIS A 58 -0.10 15.58 -6.60
N THR A 59 -0.88 15.01 -7.53
CA THR A 59 -1.82 15.77 -8.36
C THR A 59 -2.89 16.47 -7.52
N LEU A 60 -3.48 15.80 -6.53
CA LEU A 60 -4.46 16.43 -5.62
C LEU A 60 -3.83 17.59 -4.83
N GLN A 61 -2.60 17.41 -4.37
CA GLN A 61 -1.87 18.45 -3.65
C GLN A 61 -1.57 19.66 -4.53
N GLU A 62 -1.18 19.43 -5.78
CA GLU A 62 -0.97 20.51 -6.76
C GLU A 62 -2.27 21.27 -7.04
N GLN A 63 -3.38 20.55 -7.24
CA GLN A 63 -4.71 21.15 -7.42
C GLN A 63 -5.11 21.99 -6.21
N LYS A 64 -4.93 21.47 -4.99
CA LYS A 64 -5.18 22.22 -3.76
C LYS A 64 -4.31 23.48 -3.69
N ASN A 65 -3.02 23.38 -4.00
CA ASN A 65 -2.13 24.54 -3.96
C ASN A 65 -2.57 25.61 -4.98
N ASN A 66 -2.98 25.20 -6.19
CA ASN A 66 -3.51 26.11 -7.19
C ASN A 66 -4.82 26.78 -6.74
N HIS A 67 -5.70 26.03 -6.07
CA HIS A 67 -6.89 26.57 -5.42
C HIS A 67 -6.54 27.57 -4.32
N ASP A 68 -5.56 27.27 -3.47
CA ASP A 68 -5.11 28.17 -2.41
C ASP A 68 -4.55 29.50 -2.98
N LEU A 69 -3.95 29.48 -4.18
CA LEU A 69 -3.48 30.70 -4.87
C LEU A 69 -4.61 31.61 -5.35
N THR A 70 -5.85 31.12 -5.51
CA THR A 70 -6.99 31.96 -5.90
C THR A 70 -7.67 32.64 -4.71
N TYR A 71 -7.16 32.46 -3.49
CA TYR A 71 -7.80 32.98 -2.28
C TYR A 71 -8.01 34.50 -2.33
N ASP A 72 -6.98 35.27 -2.69
CA ASP A 72 -7.06 36.73 -2.71
C ASP A 72 -8.09 37.23 -3.73
N SER A 73 -8.20 36.60 -4.90
CA SER A 73 -9.21 36.98 -5.91
C SER A 73 -10.63 36.62 -5.47
N VAL A 74 -10.79 35.51 -4.75
CA VAL A 74 -12.07 35.13 -4.12
C VAL A 74 -12.46 36.12 -3.03
N VAL A 75 -11.51 36.59 -2.21
CA VAL A 75 -11.78 37.62 -1.19
C VAL A 75 -12.29 38.91 -1.82
N LEU A 76 -11.70 39.35 -2.94
CA LEU A 76 -12.18 40.52 -3.68
C LEU A 76 -13.58 40.29 -4.24
N SER A 77 -13.82 39.13 -4.86
CA SER A 77 -15.13 38.76 -5.42
C SER A 77 -16.22 38.68 -4.33
N GLU A 78 -15.87 38.19 -3.13
CA GLU A 78 -16.76 38.15 -1.97
C GLU A 78 -17.11 39.56 -1.46
N GLN A 79 -16.18 40.50 -1.52
CA GLN A 79 -16.47 41.90 -1.18
C GLN A 79 -17.47 42.51 -2.16
N GLU A 80 -17.27 42.31 -3.47
CA GLU A 80 -18.20 42.77 -4.51
C GLU A 80 -19.59 42.13 -4.37
N PHE A 81 -19.63 40.83 -4.04
CA PHE A 81 -20.85 40.11 -3.75
C PHE A 81 -21.61 40.71 -2.56
N ARG A 82 -20.91 41.05 -1.47
CA ARG A 82 -21.51 41.69 -0.29
C ARG A 82 -22.05 43.08 -0.58
N LEU A 83 -21.28 43.90 -1.31
CA LEU A 83 -21.73 45.23 -1.74
C LEU A 83 -23.01 45.12 -2.60
N SER A 84 -23.06 44.13 -3.50
CA SER A 84 -24.25 43.85 -4.30
C SER A 84 -25.45 43.50 -3.41
N LEU A 85 -25.27 42.65 -2.40
CA LEU A 85 -26.33 42.32 -1.44
C LEU A 85 -26.80 43.51 -0.60
N GLU A 86 -25.87 44.38 -0.20
CA GLU A 86 -26.18 45.59 0.57
C GLU A 86 -27.01 46.58 -0.26
N SER A 87 -26.68 46.76 -1.54
CA SER A 87 -27.42 47.64 -2.45
C SER A 87 -28.90 47.24 -2.62
N LEU A 88 -29.23 45.96 -2.44
CA LEU A 88 -30.62 45.49 -2.55
C LEU A 88 -31.50 45.90 -1.35
N ASN A 89 -30.92 46.39 -0.26
CA ASN A 89 -31.70 46.87 0.88
C ASN A 89 -32.47 48.16 0.55
N ASP A 90 -32.06 48.88 -0.49
CA ASP A 90 -32.74 50.09 -0.96
C ASP A 90 -34.04 49.77 -1.72
N ILE A 91 -34.26 48.51 -2.12
CA ILE A 91 -35.51 48.07 -2.75
C ILE A 91 -36.63 48.07 -1.71
N THR A 92 -37.64 48.91 -1.96
CA THR A 92 -38.77 49.10 -1.04
C THR A 92 -39.71 47.89 -1.02
N ASP A 93 -39.96 47.29 -2.18
CA ASP A 93 -40.86 46.13 -2.30
C ASP A 93 -40.19 44.83 -1.78
N PRO A 94 -40.78 44.17 -0.77
CA PRO A 94 -40.19 42.96 -0.19
C PRO A 94 -40.11 41.78 -1.17
N SER A 95 -41.05 41.66 -2.11
CA SER A 95 -41.10 40.55 -3.07
C SER A 95 -40.05 40.71 -4.16
N GLU A 96 -39.88 41.92 -4.70
CA GLU A 96 -38.82 42.28 -5.63
C GLU A 96 -37.44 42.10 -4.99
N ARG A 97 -37.26 42.56 -3.74
CA ARG A 97 -36.01 42.36 -2.99
C ARG A 97 -35.67 40.89 -2.78
N PHE A 98 -36.68 40.05 -2.52
CA PHE A 98 -36.48 38.60 -2.38
C PHE A 98 -36.04 37.96 -3.69
N LEU A 99 -36.69 38.29 -4.81
CA LEU A 99 -36.33 37.76 -6.13
C LEU A 99 -34.92 38.24 -6.55
N ALA A 100 -34.60 39.51 -6.30
CA ALA A 100 -33.29 40.07 -6.58
C ALA A 100 -32.17 39.37 -5.78
N ARG A 101 -32.39 39.14 -4.47
CA ARG A 101 -31.44 38.37 -3.64
C ARG A 101 -31.24 36.95 -4.16
N LYS A 102 -32.31 36.30 -4.63
CA LYS A 102 -32.21 34.97 -5.22
C LYS A 102 -31.41 34.96 -6.54
N SER A 103 -31.50 36.03 -7.34
CA SER A 103 -30.75 36.14 -8.60
C SER A 103 -29.24 36.38 -8.44
N ILE A 104 -28.81 36.95 -7.32
CA ILE A 104 -27.38 37.20 -7.03
C ILE A 104 -26.58 35.88 -6.90
N GLY A 105 -27.25 34.80 -6.49
CA GLY A 105 -26.63 33.48 -6.42
C GLY A 105 -25.89 33.21 -5.09
N VAL A 106 -24.84 32.41 -5.17
CA VAL A 106 -24.09 31.88 -4.02
C VAL A 106 -22.83 32.71 -3.75
N SER A 107 -22.40 32.73 -2.49
CA SER A 107 -21.18 33.43 -2.07
C SER A 107 -19.95 32.81 -2.75
N PRO A 108 -19.07 33.62 -3.39
CA PRO A 108 -17.79 33.14 -3.89
C PRO A 108 -16.94 32.45 -2.81
N MET A 109 -16.96 32.96 -1.59
CA MET A 109 -16.26 32.35 -0.46
C MET A 109 -16.86 31.00 -0.06
N GLU A 110 -18.18 30.83 -0.16
CA GLU A 110 -18.83 29.54 0.09
C GLU A 110 -18.42 28.49 -0.96
N VAL A 111 -18.44 28.85 -2.24
CA VAL A 111 -17.97 27.97 -3.34
C VAL A 111 -16.51 27.58 -3.13
N TYR A 112 -15.66 28.55 -2.82
CA TYR A 112 -14.24 28.32 -2.56
C TYR A 112 -14.00 27.33 -1.41
N ASN A 113 -14.75 27.47 -0.31
CA ASN A 113 -14.64 26.56 0.83
C ASN A 113 -15.14 25.16 0.50
N GLN A 114 -16.23 25.05 -0.27
CA GLN A 114 -16.73 23.75 -0.75
C GLN A 114 -15.70 23.04 -1.63
N GLU A 115 -15.09 23.75 -2.57
CA GLU A 115 -14.02 23.23 -3.43
C GLU A 115 -12.78 22.82 -2.63
N SER A 116 -12.41 23.58 -1.60
CA SER A 116 -11.30 23.23 -0.70
C SER A 116 -11.53 21.88 -0.01
N LEU A 117 -12.76 21.62 0.46
CA LEU A 117 -13.14 20.34 1.06
C LEU A 117 -13.02 19.17 0.08
N CYS A 118 -13.30 19.39 -1.20
CA CYS A 118 -13.13 18.40 -2.26
C CYS A 118 -11.67 17.96 -2.45
N PHE A 119 -10.67 18.72 -1.97
CA PHE A 119 -9.27 18.31 -2.00
C PHE A 119 -8.80 17.70 -0.68
N ILE A 120 -9.22 18.26 0.46
CA ILE A 120 -8.76 17.81 1.78
C ILE A 120 -9.12 16.34 2.05
N THR A 121 -10.36 15.95 1.77
CA THR A 121 -10.81 14.58 2.05
C THR A 121 -10.07 13.54 1.17
N PRO A 122 -9.96 13.70 -0.16
CA PRO A 122 -9.19 12.77 -0.99
C PRO A 122 -7.70 12.72 -0.64
N ILE A 123 -7.06 13.85 -0.33
CA ILE A 123 -5.64 13.85 0.09
C ILE A 123 -5.45 12.98 1.33
N HIS A 124 -6.33 13.14 2.32
CA HIS A 124 -6.27 12.34 3.55
C HIS A 124 -6.49 10.85 3.28
N GLN A 125 -7.43 10.50 2.39
CA GLN A 125 -7.66 9.11 1.99
C GLN A 125 -6.44 8.51 1.28
N SER A 126 -5.81 9.26 0.38
CA SER A 126 -4.57 8.83 -0.28
C SER A 126 -3.42 8.65 0.70
N ASP A 127 -3.28 9.54 1.70
CA ASP A 127 -2.28 9.39 2.76
C ASP A 127 -2.45 8.07 3.52
N LEU A 128 -3.68 7.75 3.95
CA LEU A 128 -3.98 6.49 4.63
C LEU A 128 -3.71 5.26 3.75
N MET A 129 -4.03 5.34 2.46
CA MET A 129 -3.78 4.26 1.52
C MET A 129 -2.28 4.03 1.33
N ILE A 130 -1.49 5.10 1.20
CA ILE A 130 -0.02 5.02 1.10
C ILE A 130 0.59 4.40 2.36
N GLU A 131 0.12 4.80 3.55
CA GLU A 131 0.58 4.21 4.81
C GLU A 131 0.29 2.70 4.85
N HIS A 132 -0.93 2.31 4.51
CA HIS A 132 -1.36 0.91 4.47
C HIS A 132 -0.52 0.07 3.47
N LEU A 133 -0.29 0.60 2.27
CA LEU A 133 0.54 -0.05 1.24
C LEU A 133 2.00 -0.17 1.69
N THR A 134 2.56 0.88 2.30
CA THR A 134 3.92 0.88 2.83
C THR A 134 4.09 -0.18 3.92
N LYS A 135 3.12 -0.29 4.84
CA LYS A 135 3.10 -1.33 5.87
C LYS A 135 3.00 -2.72 5.26
N SER A 136 2.09 -2.91 4.29
CA SER A 136 1.89 -4.18 3.59
C SER A 136 3.17 -4.64 2.88
N LEU A 137 3.88 -3.72 2.25
CA LEU A 137 5.17 -3.99 1.60
C LEU A 137 6.24 -4.39 2.62
N GLY A 138 6.30 -3.71 3.77
CA GLY A 138 7.17 -4.10 4.88
C GLY A 138 6.91 -5.53 5.36
N ASP A 139 5.64 -5.91 5.50
CA ASP A 139 5.24 -7.25 5.91
C ASP A 139 5.56 -8.31 4.83
N LEU A 140 5.34 -8.00 3.55
CA LEU A 140 5.72 -8.89 2.44
C LEU A 140 7.23 -9.09 2.36
N THR A 141 8.02 -8.04 2.56
CA THR A 141 9.48 -8.10 2.57
C THR A 141 9.98 -8.97 3.73
N LYS A 142 9.39 -8.82 4.92
CA LYS A 142 9.69 -9.69 6.07
C LYS A 142 9.34 -11.15 5.78
N LYS A 143 8.18 -11.42 5.16
CA LYS A 143 7.77 -12.78 4.76
C LYS A 143 8.75 -13.38 3.76
N LYS A 144 9.19 -12.62 2.75
CA LYS A 144 10.19 -13.06 1.78
C LYS A 144 11.52 -13.42 2.46
N SER A 145 12.01 -12.57 3.37
CA SER A 145 13.23 -12.82 4.14
C SER A 145 13.13 -14.08 5.02
N GLY A 146 11.98 -14.28 5.68
CA GLY A 146 11.70 -15.48 6.46
C GLY A 146 11.72 -16.75 5.60
N ALA A 147 11.01 -16.73 4.47
CA ALA A 147 10.99 -17.86 3.54
C ALA A 147 12.37 -18.18 2.95
N ILE A 148 13.22 -17.18 2.67
CA ILE A 148 14.60 -17.39 2.24
C ILE A 148 15.40 -18.12 3.32
N SER A 149 15.22 -17.72 4.58
CA SER A 149 15.90 -18.35 5.72
C SER A 149 15.46 -19.80 5.90
N GLU A 150 14.16 -20.08 5.77
CA GLU A 150 13.62 -21.45 5.80
C GLU A 150 14.20 -22.31 4.66
N LEU A 151 14.22 -21.78 3.43
CA LEU A 151 14.75 -22.49 2.25
C LEU A 151 16.24 -22.80 2.40
N LYS A 152 17.03 -21.89 3.00
CA LYS A 152 18.45 -22.15 3.30
C LYS A 152 18.63 -23.34 4.25
N ILE A 153 17.80 -23.45 5.28
CA ILE A 153 17.83 -24.59 6.22
C ILE A 153 17.44 -25.88 5.50
N LEU A 154 16.38 -25.84 4.69
CA LEU A 154 15.92 -26.98 3.88
C LEU A 154 17.04 -27.49 2.96
N ASN A 155 17.64 -26.59 2.17
CA ASN A 155 18.72 -26.92 1.25
C ASN A 155 19.97 -27.48 1.96
N SER A 156 20.28 -26.98 3.16
CA SER A 156 21.38 -27.53 3.98
C SER A 156 21.12 -28.99 4.36
N ILE A 157 19.88 -29.33 4.73
CA ILE A 157 19.53 -30.69 5.15
C ILE A 157 19.44 -31.64 3.96
N ILE A 158 18.95 -31.17 2.82
CA ILE A 158 18.99 -31.93 1.56
C ILE A 158 20.43 -32.35 1.25
N ARG A 159 21.38 -31.40 1.26
CA ARG A 159 22.81 -31.70 1.04
C ARG A 159 23.38 -32.67 2.08
N GLU A 160 23.06 -32.48 3.37
CA GLU A 160 23.48 -33.42 4.43
C GLU A 160 23.00 -34.85 4.14
N LYS A 161 21.77 -35.03 3.64
CA LYS A 161 21.21 -36.35 3.33
C LYS A 161 21.75 -36.96 2.03
N GLU A 162 21.93 -36.15 0.99
CA GLU A 162 22.54 -36.58 -0.27
C GLU A 162 23.97 -37.10 -0.05
N GLN A 163 24.75 -36.44 0.80
CA GLN A 163 26.10 -36.87 1.15
C GLN A 163 26.11 -38.21 1.89
N LEU A 164 25.16 -38.46 2.80
CA LEU A 164 25.06 -39.74 3.52
C LEU A 164 24.71 -40.91 2.61
N ILE A 165 23.95 -40.67 1.54
CA ILE A 165 23.58 -41.68 0.54
C ILE A 165 24.73 -41.94 -0.44
N SER A 166 25.59 -40.93 -0.67
CA SER A 166 26.68 -40.98 -1.66
C SER A 166 28.01 -41.55 -1.13
N VAL A 167 28.10 -41.91 0.17
CA VAL A 167 29.30 -42.58 0.70
C VAL A 167 29.32 -44.03 0.19
N PRO A 168 30.35 -44.47 -0.57
CA PRO A 168 30.46 -45.86 -0.98
C PRO A 168 30.57 -46.74 0.27
N GLN A 169 29.69 -47.73 0.40
CA GLN A 169 29.94 -48.85 1.28
C GLN A 169 31.20 -49.56 0.77
N ILE A 170 32.36 -49.23 1.35
CA ILE A 170 33.56 -50.04 1.18
C ILE A 170 33.22 -51.37 1.83
N VAL A 171 32.85 -52.33 0.98
CA VAL A 171 32.66 -53.73 1.32
C VAL A 171 33.98 -54.19 1.94
N GLN A 172 34.01 -54.33 3.26
CA GLN A 172 35.06 -55.07 3.97
C GLN A 172 34.94 -56.54 3.58
N GLY A 173 35.53 -56.89 2.45
CA GLY A 173 35.85 -58.27 2.11
C GLY A 173 37.01 -58.74 2.99
N TYR A 174 36.69 -59.31 4.15
CA TYR A 174 37.58 -60.25 4.81
C TYR A 174 37.66 -61.52 3.95
N SER A 175 38.85 -61.92 3.52
CA SER A 175 39.20 -63.34 3.42
C SER A 175 40.71 -63.53 3.47
N LYS A 176 41.07 -64.55 4.25
CA LYS A 176 42.41 -65.01 4.64
C LYS A 176 43.15 -65.68 3.50
#